data_AF-A0A0C9ZQ40-F1
#
_entry.id   AF-A0A0C9ZQ40-F1
#
_cell.length_a   1.000
_cell.length_b   1.000
_cell.length_c   1.000
_cell.angle_alpha   90.00
_cell.angle_beta   90.00
_cell.angle_gamma   90.00
#
_symmetry.space_group_name_H-M   'P 1'
#
loop_
_entity.id
_entity.type
_entity.pdbx_description
1 polymer ?
#
loop_
_entity_poly.entity_id
_entity_poly.type
_entity_poly.pdbx_seq_one_letter_code
_entity_poly.pdbx_strand_id
1 'polypeptide(L)'
;ELDDIKVEYHPHSQISSTIHHFSEFTCSCMTEDTVPCNNSPWEPFHTRLDFEIAEITLEAAMTKDQTNHLLDLMHQSASGNDKFTLQNHNKVHSLWDLIHKLLCNFQNDTVSVPFDSEVHEFEMHYRPLWDW
;
A
#
# COMPACT_ATOMS: atom_id res chain seq x y z
N GLU A 1 51.22 19.93 3.66
CA GLU A 1 50.23 20.64 2.84
C GLU A 1 48.84 20.48 3.43
N LEU A 2 47.89 21.33 3.04
CA LEU A 2 46.53 21.39 3.59
C LEU A 2 45.52 20.46 2.90
N ASP A 3 45.93 19.78 1.82
CA ASP A 3 45.02 19.16 0.82
C ASP A 3 45.47 17.74 0.38
N ASP A 4 45.97 16.92 1.32
CA ASP A 4 46.41 15.53 1.07
C ASP A 4 45.81 14.54 2.07
N ILE A 5 45.46 13.33 1.61
CA ILE A 5 45.11 12.20 2.47
C ILE A 5 46.35 11.31 2.62
N LYS A 6 46.80 11.11 3.86
CA LYS A 6 47.82 10.10 4.18
C LYS A 6 47.15 8.83 4.70
N VAL A 7 47.44 7.70 4.06
CA VAL A 7 47.04 6.36 4.53
C VAL A 7 48.24 5.70 5.20
N GLU A 8 48.11 5.43 6.50
CA GLU A 8 49.09 4.68 7.29
C GLU A 8 48.62 3.25 7.49
N TYR A 9 49.44 2.30 7.04
CA TYR A 9 49.14 0.87 7.15
C TYR A 9 49.70 0.29 8.46
N HIS A 10 49.12 -0.83 8.88
CA HIS A 10 49.54 -1.52 10.10
C HIS A 10 51.01 -1.99 9.99
N PRO A 11 51.83 -1.90 11.06
CA PRO A 11 53.27 -2.22 11.01
C PRO A 11 53.58 -3.64 10.52
N HIS A 12 52.67 -4.58 10.75
CA HIS A 12 52.83 -5.97 10.32
C HIS A 12 52.69 -6.17 8.81
N SER A 13 52.05 -5.24 8.10
CA SER A 13 51.84 -5.34 6.66
C SER A 13 53.12 -5.04 5.86
N GLN A 14 54.14 -4.42 6.47
CA GLN A 14 55.38 -3.97 5.81
C GLN A 14 55.15 -3.07 4.59
N ILE A 15 53.96 -2.46 4.49
CA ILE A 15 53.61 -1.53 3.41
C ILE A 15 53.94 -0.11 3.89
N SER A 16 54.66 0.65 3.08
CA SER A 16 54.95 2.06 3.36
C SER A 16 53.70 2.92 3.26
N SER A 17 53.58 3.94 4.10
CA SER A 17 52.46 4.89 4.04
C SER A 17 52.35 5.53 2.66
N THR A 18 51.12 5.66 2.16
CA THR A 18 50.84 6.28 0.85
C THR A 18 50.19 7.63 1.09
N ILE A 19 50.57 8.63 0.29
CA ILE A 19 49.96 9.96 0.28
C ILE A 19 49.18 10.07 -1.03
N HIS A 20 47.89 10.37 -0.92
CA HIS A 20 47.00 10.63 -2.04
C HIS A 20 46.66 12.10 -2.07
N HIS A 21 46.96 12.75 -3.18
CA HIS A 21 46.68 14.18 -3.33
C HIS A 21 45.21 14.39 -3.72
N PHE A 22 44.54 15.41 -3.16
CA PHE A 22 43.12 15.64 -3.47
C PHE A 22 42.84 15.86 -4.97
N SER A 23 43.79 16.40 -5.73
CA SER A 23 43.62 16.55 -7.19
C SER A 23 43.60 15.23 -7.95
N GLU A 24 44.08 14.12 -7.36
CA GLU A 24 43.91 12.78 -7.92
C GLU A 24 42.45 12.30 -7.79
N PHE A 25 41.75 12.74 -6.74
CA PHE A 25 40.33 12.52 -6.55
C PHE A 25 39.50 13.56 -7.31
N THR A 26 39.69 13.63 -8.62
CA THR A 26 38.67 14.27 -9.46
C THR A 26 37.48 13.34 -9.52
N CYS A 27 36.32 13.81 -9.09
CA CYS A 27 35.07 13.18 -9.48
C CYS A 27 35.03 13.31 -11.01
N SER A 28 35.45 12.26 -11.72
CA SER A 28 34.99 12.06 -13.08
C SER A 28 33.47 12.02 -12.92
N CYS A 29 32.84 13.16 -13.14
CA CYS A 29 31.51 13.23 -13.71
C CYS A 29 31.60 12.30 -14.92
N MET A 30 31.32 11.02 -14.69
CA MET A 30 30.77 10.14 -15.70
C MET A 30 29.68 11.00 -16.29
N THR A 31 29.90 11.40 -17.55
CA THR A 31 29.03 12.22 -18.37
C THR A 31 27.70 12.38 -17.67
N GLU A 32 27.41 13.56 -17.13
CA GLU A 32 26.08 13.90 -16.65
C GLU A 32 25.10 13.34 -17.69
N ASP A 33 24.55 12.14 -17.43
CA ASP A 33 23.29 11.73 -17.98
C ASP A 33 22.44 12.88 -17.52
N THR A 34 22.21 13.82 -18.44
CA THR A 34 21.62 15.11 -18.16
C THR A 34 20.36 14.74 -17.43
N VAL A 35 20.35 14.87 -16.10
CA VAL A 35 19.19 14.52 -15.30
C VAL A 35 18.16 15.43 -15.93
N PRO A 36 17.15 14.89 -16.65
CA PRO A 36 16.23 15.74 -17.32
C PRO A 36 15.69 16.62 -16.20
N CYS A 37 15.88 17.94 -16.38
CA CYS A 37 15.29 18.91 -15.49
C CYS A 37 13.79 18.75 -15.75
N ASN A 38 13.20 17.75 -15.09
CA ASN A 38 11.83 17.34 -15.31
C ASN A 38 11.01 18.57 -14.92
N ASN A 39 10.30 19.09 -15.91
CA ASN A 39 9.63 20.38 -15.78
C ASN A 39 8.47 20.27 -14.77
N SER A 40 8.06 19.05 -14.42
CA SER A 40 7.02 18.76 -13.45
C SER A 40 7.46 17.72 -12.40
N PRO A 41 7.05 17.88 -11.14
CA PRO A 41 7.45 16.99 -10.04
C PRO A 41 6.87 15.56 -10.14
N TRP A 42 5.88 15.34 -11.02
CA TRP A 42 5.24 14.03 -11.23
C TRP A 42 5.82 13.24 -12.42
N GLU A 43 6.85 13.73 -13.11
CA GLU A 43 7.54 12.91 -14.11
C GLU A 43 8.26 11.73 -13.41
N PRO A 44 8.26 10.51 -13.98
CA PRO A 44 8.02 10.16 -15.39
C PRO A 44 6.56 9.89 -15.76
N PHE A 45 5.59 10.11 -14.87
CA PHE A 45 4.19 9.86 -15.19
C PHE A 45 3.66 10.86 -16.24
N HIS A 46 2.86 10.35 -17.18
CA HIS A 46 2.29 11.15 -18.26
C HIS A 46 1.31 12.22 -17.76
N THR A 47 0.63 11.94 -16.64
CA THR A 47 -0.28 12.89 -15.99
C THR A 47 -0.06 12.88 -14.48
N ARG A 48 -0.40 14.00 -13.84
CA ARG A 48 -0.43 14.11 -12.38
C ARG A 48 -1.42 13.12 -11.74
N LEU A 49 -2.54 12.84 -12.42
CA LEU A 49 -3.54 11.89 -11.94
C LEU A 49 -2.96 10.48 -11.85
N ASP A 50 -2.20 10.04 -12.85
CA ASP A 50 -1.55 8.72 -12.84
C ASP A 50 -0.54 8.61 -11.68
N PHE A 51 0.19 9.70 -11.39
CA PHE A 51 1.09 9.77 -10.24
C PHE A 51 0.33 9.63 -8.92
N GLU A 52 -0.74 10.39 -8.70
CA GLU A 52 -1.52 10.35 -7.46
C GLU A 52 -2.18 8.97 -7.25
N ILE A 53 -2.65 8.33 -8.32
CA ILE A 53 -3.19 6.96 -8.26
C ILE A 53 -2.08 5.96 -7.91
N ALA A 54 -0.90 6.08 -8.52
CA ALA A 54 0.23 5.20 -8.23
C ALA A 54 0.75 5.38 -6.80
N GLU A 55 0.75 6.61 -6.28
CA GLU A 55 1.10 6.93 -4.90
C GLU A 55 0.17 6.20 -3.91
N ILE A 56 -1.16 6.32 -4.09
CA ILE A 56 -2.14 5.62 -3.23
C ILE A 56 -2.00 4.10 -3.35
N THR A 57 -1.75 3.59 -4.55
CA THR A 57 -1.54 2.16 -4.79
C THR A 57 -0.34 1.63 -4.00
N LEU A 58 0.74 2.41 -3.96
CA LEU A 58 1.94 2.08 -3.20
C LEU A 58 1.72 2.23 -1.69
N GLU A 59 1.08 3.31 -1.24
CA GLU A 59 0.77 3.56 0.17
C GLU A 59 -0.12 2.45 0.76
N ALA A 60 -1.11 1.99 -0.01
CA ALA A 60 -2.01 0.90 0.38
C ALA A 60 -1.39 -0.50 0.21
N ALA A 61 -0.13 -0.60 -0.23
CA ALA A 61 0.58 -1.85 -0.49
C ALA A 61 -0.25 -2.84 -1.34
N MET A 62 -0.91 -2.33 -2.38
CA MET A 62 -1.81 -3.12 -3.21
C MET A 62 -1.05 -4.22 -3.96
N THR A 63 -1.68 -5.39 -4.08
CA THR A 63 -1.16 -6.46 -4.94
C THR A 63 -1.34 -6.10 -6.41
N LYS A 64 -0.57 -6.75 -7.29
CA LYS A 64 -0.69 -6.59 -8.75
C LYS A 64 -2.15 -6.72 -9.22
N ASP A 65 -2.87 -7.71 -8.70
CA ASP A 65 -4.26 -7.98 -9.12
C ASP A 65 -5.20 -6.86 -8.63
N GLN A 66 -5.00 -6.38 -7.39
CA GLN A 66 -5.76 -5.24 -6.87
C GLN A 66 -5.48 -3.96 -7.66
N THR A 67 -4.23 -3.69 -8.02
CA THR A 67 -3.84 -2.53 -8.82
C THR A 67 -4.48 -2.56 -10.20
N ASN A 68 -4.39 -3.69 -10.91
CA ASN A 68 -5.03 -3.83 -12.23
C ASN A 68 -6.54 -3.63 -12.14
N HIS A 69 -7.17 -4.23 -11.12
CA HIS A 69 -8.61 -4.08 -10.91
C HIS A 69 -9.02 -2.63 -10.63
N LEU A 70 -8.24 -1.89 -9.85
CA LEU A 70 -8.47 -0.46 -9.61
C LEU A 70 -8.40 0.35 -10.91
N LEU A 71 -7.37 0.12 -11.74
CA LEU A 71 -7.22 0.82 -13.02
C LEU A 71 -8.38 0.53 -13.96
N ASP A 72 -8.84 -0.73 -14.04
CA ASP A 72 -10.01 -1.12 -14.84
C ASP A 72 -11.27 -0.35 -14.40
N LEU A 73 -11.53 -0.25 -13.10
CA LEU A 73 -12.66 0.52 -12.55
C LEU A 73 -12.56 2.01 -12.89
N MET A 74 -11.37 2.60 -12.82
CA MET A 74 -11.15 4.01 -13.17
C MET A 74 -11.41 4.26 -14.66
N HIS A 75 -10.93 3.37 -15.54
CA HIS A 75 -11.20 3.45 -16.98
C HIS A 75 -12.69 3.25 -17.29
N GLN A 76 -13.37 2.32 -16.62
CA GLN A 76 -14.82 2.12 -16.75
C GLN A 76 -15.60 3.38 -16.36
N SER A 77 -15.27 3.98 -15.21
CA SER A 77 -15.87 5.23 -14.75
C SER A 77 -15.64 6.38 -15.74
N ALA A 78 -14.41 6.50 -16.28
CA ALA A 78 -14.07 7.51 -17.27
C ALA A 78 -14.75 7.31 -18.63
N SER A 79 -15.02 6.05 -19.02
CA SER A 79 -15.69 5.72 -20.27
C SER A 79 -17.17 6.15 -20.32
N GLY A 80 -17.76 6.49 -19.17
CA GLY A 80 -19.13 6.96 -19.06
C GLY A 80 -20.20 5.86 -19.12
N ASN A 81 -19.80 4.58 -19.19
CA ASN A 81 -20.73 3.44 -19.18
C ASN A 81 -21.47 3.32 -17.84
N ASP A 82 -20.75 3.50 -16.73
CA ASP A 82 -21.30 3.45 -15.38
C ASP A 82 -20.90 4.69 -14.58
N LYS A 83 -21.88 5.27 -13.87
CA LYS A 83 -21.65 6.46 -13.05
C LYS A 83 -21.09 6.04 -11.69
N PHE A 84 -19.85 6.41 -11.40
CA PHE A 84 -19.30 6.32 -10.05
C PHE A 84 -20.01 7.31 -9.11
N THR A 85 -20.74 6.80 -8.11
CA THR A 85 -21.62 7.60 -7.23
C THR A 85 -21.09 7.79 -5.81
N LEU A 86 -20.07 7.02 -5.39
CA LEU A 86 -19.49 7.13 -4.05
C LEU A 86 -18.61 8.38 -3.96
N GLN A 87 -18.88 9.24 -2.98
CA GLN A 87 -18.23 10.56 -2.88
C GLN A 87 -17.17 10.65 -1.79
N ASN A 88 -17.28 9.86 -0.73
CA ASN A 88 -16.40 9.93 0.42
C ASN A 88 -16.43 8.63 1.25
N HIS A 89 -15.44 8.50 2.13
CA HIS A 89 -15.30 7.37 3.04
C HIS A 89 -16.55 7.13 3.90
N ASN A 90 -17.18 8.18 4.43
CA ASN A 90 -18.36 8.04 5.30
C ASN A 90 -19.53 7.36 4.57
N LYS A 91 -19.72 7.63 3.27
CA LYS A 91 -20.74 6.96 2.46
C LYS A 91 -20.42 5.48 2.28
N VAL A 92 -19.17 5.14 2.00
CA VAL A 92 -18.70 3.74 1.90
C VAL A 92 -18.96 3.01 3.22
N HIS A 93 -18.52 3.59 4.35
CA HIS A 93 -18.74 3.01 5.67
C HIS A 93 -20.22 2.85 5.99
N SER A 94 -21.05 3.86 5.73
CA SER A 94 -22.48 3.78 5.97
C SER A 94 -23.15 2.67 5.16
N LEU A 95 -22.68 2.42 3.94
CA LEU A 95 -23.19 1.34 3.11
C LEU A 95 -22.77 -0.01 3.68
N TRP A 96 -21.52 -0.15 4.15
CA TRP A 96 -21.09 -1.35 4.85
C TRP A 96 -21.86 -1.59 6.15
N ASP A 97 -22.20 -0.55 6.92
CA ASP A 97 -23.03 -0.70 8.12
C ASP A 97 -24.43 -1.20 7.79
N LEU A 98 -25.03 -0.68 6.71
CA LEU A 98 -26.34 -1.13 6.22
C LEU A 98 -26.27 -2.58 5.74
N ILE A 99 -25.25 -2.92 4.96
CA ILE A 99 -24.99 -4.28 4.48
C ILE A 99 -24.74 -5.21 5.66
N HIS A 100 -23.97 -4.80 6.67
CA HIS A 100 -23.72 -5.57 7.88
C HIS A 100 -25.03 -5.81 8.64
N LYS A 101 -25.91 -4.82 8.78
CA LYS A 101 -27.23 -5.04 9.39
C LYS A 101 -28.10 -5.99 8.59
N LEU A 102 -27.96 -6.04 7.27
CA LEU A 102 -28.68 -6.99 6.44
C LEU A 102 -28.06 -8.40 6.52
N LEU A 103 -26.74 -8.48 6.46
CA LEU A 103 -25.94 -9.67 6.26
C LEU A 103 -25.26 -10.19 7.53
N CYS A 104 -25.46 -9.61 8.72
CA CYS A 104 -24.79 -10.02 9.96
C CYS A 104 -25.68 -10.18 11.19
N ASN A 105 -27.01 -10.08 11.08
CA ASN A 105 -27.90 -10.26 12.22
C ASN A 105 -28.04 -11.75 12.58
N PHE A 106 -27.19 -12.22 13.49
CA PHE A 106 -27.46 -13.47 14.21
C PHE A 106 -28.59 -13.23 15.21
N GLN A 107 -29.53 -14.15 15.24
CA GLN A 107 -30.58 -14.21 16.24
C GLN A 107 -30.12 -15.11 17.38
N ASN A 108 -30.41 -14.70 18.61
CA ASN A 108 -30.17 -15.49 19.80
C ASN A 108 -31.50 -16.08 20.21
N ASP A 109 -31.57 -17.39 20.33
CA ASP A 109 -32.74 -18.08 20.85
C ASP A 109 -32.30 -19.20 21.79
N THR A 110 -33.16 -19.51 22.75
CA THR A 110 -32.89 -20.51 23.76
C THR A 110 -33.66 -21.77 23.40
N VAL A 111 -32.93 -22.83 23.06
CA VAL A 111 -33.55 -24.13 22.76
C VAL A 111 -33.63 -24.92 24.05
N SER A 112 -34.86 -25.20 24.50
CA SER A 112 -35.13 -26.05 25.65
C SER A 112 -35.33 -27.50 25.20
N VAL A 113 -34.48 -28.42 25.66
CA VAL A 113 -34.56 -29.85 25.36
C VAL A 113 -34.83 -30.62 26.66
N PRO A 114 -35.97 -31.32 26.80
CA PRO A 114 -36.21 -32.19 27.95
C PRO A 114 -35.40 -33.48 27.81
N PHE A 115 -34.55 -33.77 28.80
CA PHE A 115 -33.76 -34.99 28.88
C PHE A 115 -33.68 -35.48 30.34
N ASP A 116 -33.93 -36.77 30.56
CA ASP A 116 -33.91 -37.41 31.89
C ASP A 116 -34.74 -36.69 32.98
N SER A 117 -35.94 -36.24 32.64
CA SER A 117 -36.87 -35.48 33.51
C SER A 117 -36.38 -34.06 33.90
N GLU A 118 -35.29 -33.59 33.32
CA GLU A 118 -34.77 -32.23 33.49
C GLU A 118 -34.79 -31.46 32.16
N VAL A 119 -35.18 -30.19 32.21
CA VAL A 119 -35.16 -29.31 31.03
C VAL A 119 -33.79 -28.65 30.94
N HIS A 120 -33.09 -28.89 29.83
CA HIS A 120 -31.80 -28.29 29.54
C HIS A 120 -31.98 -27.15 28.56
N GLU A 121 -31.48 -25.98 28.90
CA GLU A 121 -31.53 -24.78 28.05
C GLU A 121 -30.17 -24.53 27.40
N PHE A 122 -30.17 -24.34 26.08
CA PHE A 122 -28.98 -24.03 25.30
C PHE A 122 -29.17 -22.70 24.58
N GLU A 123 -28.26 -21.75 24.82
CA GLU A 123 -28.20 -20.51 24.04
C GLU A 123 -27.64 -20.82 22.64
N MET A 124 -28.42 -20.52 21.61
CA MET A 124 -28.05 -20.74 20.22
C MET A 124 -28.04 -19.41 19.46
N HIS A 125 -26.89 -19.10 18.86
CA HIS A 125 -26.75 -18.03 17.88
C HIS A 125 -26.95 -18.63 16.49
N TYR A 126 -27.98 -18.22 15.76
CA TYR A 126 -28.27 -18.76 14.43
C TYR A 126 -28.75 -17.69 13.46
N ARG A 127 -28.83 -18.06 12.18
CA ARG A 127 -29.46 -17.25 11.14
C ARG A 127 -30.54 -18.04 10.44
N PRO A 128 -31.77 -17.53 10.37
CA PRO A 128 -32.84 -18.19 9.61
C PRO A 128 -32.44 -18.31 8.14
N LEU A 129 -32.44 -19.53 7.62
CA LEU A 129 -32.14 -19.82 6.21
C LEU A 129 -33.23 -19.31 5.25
N TRP A 130 -34.32 -18.74 5.78
CA TRP A 130 -35.48 -18.28 5.02
C TRP A 130 -35.61 -16.75 4.96
N ASP A 131 -34.74 -16.00 5.66
CA ASP A 131 -34.71 -14.53 5.67
C ASP A 131 -33.78 -13.95 4.58
N TRP A 132 -33.62 -14.67 3.45
CA TRP A 132 -32.83 -14.21 2.29
C TRP A 132 -33.62 -13.33 1.34
#